data_AF-A0A7Y2GY67-F1
#
_entry.id   AF-A0A7Y2GY67-F1
#
_cell.length_a   1.000
_cell.length_b   1.000
_cell.length_c   1.000
_cell.angle_alpha   90.00
_cell.angle_beta   90.00
_cell.angle_gamma   90.00
#
_symmetry.space_group_name_H-M   'P 1'
#
loop_
_entity.id
_entity.type
_entity.pdbx_description
1 polymer ?
#
loop_
_entity_poly.entity_id
_entity_poly.type
_entity_poly.pdbx_seq_one_letter_code
_entity_poly.pdbx_strand_id
1 'polypeptide(L)'
;FKHYVGDKFADDTKLREMMIDRIYDTYIDEEDLRICDDIIGQIANSLDKRAYSSREFIIEMGKFLDENDKYKESRKDSIVYKCYKKGIPIFVPAFSDCSAGFGLVHHQYHNPEKHVSIDSAKDFLEITKLKIAEKESGIIMIGGGVPKNFVQDIVVATEILEKDAPMHKYAVQITVADERDGALSGSTLKEACSWGKVDVVNEQMVFAEATIAMPLIVGYGYHKQSWKGRAARDLNAVLDNVSIEA
;
A
#
# COMPACT_ATOMS: atom_id res chain seq x y z
N PHE A 1 17.56 9.95 -4.53
CA PHE A 1 16.28 9.82 -5.21
C PHE A 1 15.50 11.11 -5.03
N LYS A 2 15.36 11.88 -6.11
CA LYS A 2 14.53 13.09 -6.17
C LYS A 2 13.58 12.93 -7.35
N HIS A 3 12.37 13.45 -7.21
CA HIS A 3 11.47 13.65 -8.35
C HIS A 3 11.45 15.13 -8.69
N TYR A 4 11.18 15.43 -9.96
CA TYR A 4 11.23 16.79 -10.49
C TYR A 4 9.88 17.17 -11.07
N VAL A 5 9.50 18.45 -10.91
CA VAL A 5 8.36 19.01 -11.63
C VAL A 5 8.76 19.13 -13.10
N GLY A 6 7.94 18.58 -13.97
CA GLY A 6 8.14 18.55 -15.41
C GLY A 6 6.95 19.11 -16.18
N ASP A 7 7.08 19.12 -17.50
CA ASP A 7 6.00 19.47 -18.42
C ASP A 7 5.26 18.19 -18.86
N LYS A 8 3.93 18.22 -18.77
CA LYS A 8 3.06 17.13 -19.23
C LYS A 8 3.01 16.99 -20.74
N PHE A 9 3.48 17.98 -21.48
CA PHE A 9 3.53 18.02 -22.95
C PHE A 9 4.94 17.83 -23.52
N ALA A 10 5.92 17.45 -22.68
CA ALA A 10 7.27 17.18 -23.15
C ALA A 10 7.31 16.02 -24.17
N ASP A 11 8.35 16.04 -25.01
CA ASP A 11 8.61 14.98 -25.98
C ASP A 11 9.08 13.70 -25.27
N ASP A 12 8.19 12.72 -25.18
CA ASP A 12 8.47 11.45 -24.52
C ASP A 12 9.60 10.65 -25.19
N THR A 13 9.86 10.85 -26.49
CA THR A 13 11.01 10.20 -27.17
C THR A 13 12.31 10.75 -26.63
N LYS A 14 12.41 12.07 -26.50
CA LYS A 14 13.59 12.73 -25.94
C LYS A 14 13.77 12.41 -24.46
N LEU A 15 12.68 12.37 -23.68
CA LEU A 15 12.74 11.95 -22.27
C LEU A 15 13.32 10.54 -22.15
N ARG A 16 12.84 9.59 -22.97
CA ARG A 16 13.37 8.23 -23.03
C ARG A 16 14.85 8.16 -23.42
N GLU A 17 15.27 8.91 -24.44
CA GLU A 17 16.68 8.99 -24.84
C GLU A 17 17.59 9.50 -23.72
N MET A 18 17.04 10.36 -22.86
CA MET A 18 17.70 10.92 -21.69
C MET A 18 17.54 10.07 -20.42
N MET A 19 16.90 8.90 -20.50
CA MET A 19 16.62 8.04 -19.34
C MET A 19 15.78 8.75 -18.26
N ILE A 20 14.78 9.52 -18.71
CA ILE A 20 13.84 10.19 -17.83
C ILE A 20 12.46 9.58 -18.04
N ASP A 21 11.90 9.02 -16.97
CA ASP A 21 10.52 8.57 -16.95
C ASP A 21 9.59 9.68 -16.46
N ARG A 22 8.40 9.75 -17.05
CA ARG A 22 7.41 10.76 -16.73
C ARG A 22 6.11 10.13 -16.24
N ILE A 23 5.65 10.61 -15.10
CA ILE A 23 4.31 10.39 -14.57
C ILE A 23 3.57 11.73 -14.67
N TYR A 24 2.81 11.91 -15.75
CA TYR A 24 2.11 13.16 -16.05
C TYR A 24 3.06 14.39 -16.05
N ASP A 25 3.07 15.21 -15.01
CA ASP A 25 3.93 16.40 -14.85
C ASP A 25 5.07 16.18 -13.84
N THR A 26 5.39 14.92 -13.52
CA THR A 26 6.48 14.54 -12.61
C THR A 26 7.51 13.70 -13.35
N TYR A 27 8.79 14.08 -13.25
CA TYR A 27 9.92 13.37 -13.88
C TYR A 27 10.73 12.60 -12.83
N ILE A 28 11.19 11.42 -13.25
CA ILE A 28 11.98 10.47 -12.45
C ILE A 28 13.20 10.08 -13.27
N ASP A 29 14.34 9.97 -12.59
CA ASP A 29 15.57 9.45 -13.17
C ASP A 29 15.51 7.91 -13.19
N GLU A 30 15.56 7.30 -14.37
CA GLU A 30 15.51 5.84 -14.55
C GLU A 30 16.74 5.15 -13.92
N GLU A 31 17.88 5.83 -13.80
CA GLU A 31 19.04 5.25 -13.09
C GLU A 31 18.75 5.10 -11.59
N ASP A 32 18.01 6.05 -10.99
CA ASP A 32 17.57 5.97 -9.60
C ASP A 32 16.58 4.79 -9.40
N LEU A 33 15.72 4.50 -10.38
CA LEU A 33 14.81 3.35 -10.36
C LEU A 33 15.56 2.03 -10.43
N ARG A 34 16.56 1.90 -11.31
CA ARG A 34 17.39 0.69 -11.40
C ARG A 34 18.12 0.36 -10.10
N ILE A 35 18.56 1.38 -9.36
CA ILE A 35 19.14 1.16 -8.02
C ILE A 35 18.10 0.50 -7.09
N CYS A 36 16.83 0.92 -7.17
CA CYS A 36 15.75 0.29 -6.42
C CYS A 36 15.57 -1.17 -6.82
N ASP A 37 15.48 -1.45 -8.13
CA ASP A 37 15.28 -2.79 -8.67
C ASP A 37 16.38 -3.76 -8.23
N ASP A 38 17.64 -3.32 -8.32
CA ASP A 38 18.82 -4.07 -7.88
C ASP A 38 18.77 -4.39 -6.38
N ILE A 39 18.37 -3.42 -5.55
CA ILE A 39 18.25 -3.62 -4.11
C ILE A 39 17.16 -4.64 -3.80
N ILE A 40 16.01 -4.59 -4.50
CA ILE A 40 14.94 -5.56 -4.31
C ILE A 40 15.39 -6.97 -4.70
N GLY A 41 16.13 -7.10 -5.81
CA GLY A 41 16.75 -8.35 -6.20
C GLY A 41 17.76 -8.87 -5.15
N GLN A 42 18.56 -7.99 -4.56
CA GLN A 42 19.49 -8.33 -3.48
C GLN A 42 18.77 -8.82 -2.23
N ILE A 43 17.72 -8.11 -1.80
CA ILE A 43 16.89 -8.53 -0.66
C ILE A 43 16.29 -9.91 -0.95
N ALA A 44 15.63 -10.10 -2.09
CA ALA A 44 15.04 -11.39 -2.45
C ALA A 44 16.07 -12.54 -2.49
N ASN A 45 17.27 -12.28 -3.01
CA ASN A 45 18.36 -13.27 -3.02
C ASN A 45 18.87 -13.64 -1.61
N SER A 46 18.70 -12.76 -0.63
CA SER A 46 19.14 -13.00 0.76
C SER A 46 18.13 -13.77 1.61
N LEU A 47 16.89 -13.91 1.14
CA LEU A 47 15.79 -14.54 1.87
C LEU A 47 15.68 -16.04 1.56
N ASP A 48 15.00 -16.77 2.44
CA ASP A 48 14.61 -18.14 2.18
C ASP A 48 13.69 -18.20 0.97
N LYS A 49 13.95 -19.13 0.04
CA LYS A 49 13.20 -19.24 -1.22
C LYS A 49 11.82 -19.88 -0.98
N ARG A 50 10.86 -19.05 -0.58
CA ARG A 50 9.46 -19.42 -0.32
C ARG A 50 8.52 -18.29 -0.77
N ALA A 51 7.22 -18.54 -0.68
CA ALA A 51 6.21 -17.51 -0.81
C ALA A 51 6.19 -16.59 0.44
N TYR A 52 6.16 -15.29 0.21
CA TYR A 52 6.01 -14.24 1.22
C TYR A 52 4.75 -13.43 0.95
N SER A 53 4.09 -12.93 1.99
CA SER A 53 3.16 -11.81 1.81
C SER A 53 3.97 -10.55 1.44
N SER A 54 3.35 -9.59 0.76
CA SER A 54 3.99 -8.29 0.52
C SER A 54 4.32 -7.58 1.84
N ARG A 55 3.51 -7.79 2.90
CA ARG A 55 3.84 -7.32 4.26
C ARG A 55 5.18 -7.85 4.73
N GLU A 56 5.38 -9.17 4.70
CA GLU A 56 6.64 -9.78 5.14
C GLU A 56 7.82 -9.24 4.31
N PHE A 57 7.66 -9.15 2.99
CA PHE A 57 8.73 -8.66 2.11
C PHE A 57 9.07 -7.18 2.38
N ILE A 58 8.06 -6.33 2.62
CA ILE A 58 8.26 -4.91 2.93
C ILE A 58 8.88 -4.71 4.33
N ILE A 59 8.66 -5.63 5.28
CA ILE A 59 9.40 -5.65 6.55
C ILE A 59 10.90 -5.86 6.29
N GLU A 60 11.27 -6.77 5.39
CA GLU A 60 12.68 -6.99 5.01
C GLU A 60 13.27 -5.78 4.28
N MET A 61 12.48 -5.05 3.47
CA MET A 61 12.89 -3.74 2.93
C MET A 61 13.16 -2.72 4.04
N GLY A 62 12.29 -2.65 5.04
CA GLY A 62 12.47 -1.78 6.21
C GLY A 62 13.73 -2.11 7.01
N LYS A 63 13.99 -3.41 7.22
CA LYS A 63 15.18 -3.92 7.88
C LYS A 63 16.46 -3.60 7.10
N PHE A 64 16.48 -3.84 5.78
CA PHE A 64 17.59 -3.46 4.91
C PHE A 64 17.91 -1.96 5.04
N LEU A 65 16.87 -1.12 5.05
CA LEU A 65 17.05 0.32 5.25
C LEU A 65 17.66 0.63 6.63
N ASP A 66 17.24 -0.04 7.71
CA ASP A 66 17.73 0.18 9.09
C ASP A 66 19.20 -0.22 9.27
N GLU A 67 19.59 -1.35 8.67
CA GLU A 67 20.93 -1.93 8.80
C GLU A 67 21.97 -1.27 7.87
N ASN A 68 21.54 -0.60 6.80
CA ASN A 68 22.44 -0.02 5.82
C ASN A 68 22.61 1.50 5.97
N ASP A 69 23.72 1.92 6.59
CA ASP A 69 24.03 3.33 6.89
C ASP A 69 24.12 4.22 5.63
N LYS A 70 24.32 3.66 4.44
CA LYS A 70 24.26 4.40 3.17
C LYS A 70 22.94 5.18 3.01
N TYR A 71 21.84 4.64 3.53
CA TYR A 71 20.50 5.22 3.39
C TYR A 71 20.04 6.00 4.62
N LYS A 72 20.90 6.21 5.63
CA LYS A 72 20.55 6.83 6.91
C LYS A 72 19.84 8.17 6.76
N GLU A 73 20.32 9.03 5.87
CA GLU A 73 19.70 10.34 5.62
C GLU A 73 18.33 10.24 4.95
N SER A 74 18.10 9.22 4.11
CA SER A 74 16.83 8.99 3.40
C SER A 74 15.75 8.37 4.30
N ARG A 75 16.13 7.71 5.40
CA ARG A 75 15.20 7.08 6.35
C ARG A 75 14.18 8.06 6.94
N LYS A 76 14.56 9.33 7.12
CA LYS A 76 13.70 10.36 7.73
C LYS A 76 12.43 10.65 6.93
N ASP A 77 12.46 10.43 5.62
CA ASP A 77 11.35 10.70 4.71
C ASP A 77 10.70 9.41 4.17
N SER A 78 11.25 8.23 4.49
CA SER A 78 10.74 6.93 4.03
C SER A 78 9.52 6.46 4.81
N ILE A 79 8.41 6.24 4.10
CA ILE A 79 7.18 5.62 4.65
C ILE A 79 7.47 4.18 5.06
N VAL A 80 8.13 3.40 4.21
CA VAL A 80 8.49 2.00 4.49
C VAL A 80 9.29 1.89 5.79
N TYR A 81 10.32 2.72 5.95
CA TYR A 81 11.13 2.72 7.17
C TYR A 81 10.33 3.11 8.42
N LYS A 82 9.52 4.17 8.33
CA LYS A 82 8.67 4.60 9.46
C LYS A 82 7.67 3.54 9.87
N CYS A 83 7.04 2.87 8.89
CA CYS A 83 6.10 1.78 9.13
C CYS A 83 6.81 0.58 9.76
N TYR A 84 7.98 0.19 9.25
CA TYR A 84 8.82 -0.85 9.86
C TYR A 84 9.15 -0.55 11.33
N LYS A 85 9.68 0.64 11.65
CA LYS A 85 10.02 1.00 13.04
C LYS A 85 8.81 1.14 13.97
N LYS A 86 7.61 1.34 13.42
CA LYS A 86 6.36 1.50 14.19
C LYS A 86 5.49 0.24 14.21
N GLY A 87 5.90 -0.84 13.54
CA GLY A 87 5.09 -2.05 13.43
C GLY A 87 3.79 -1.84 12.65
N ILE A 88 3.79 -0.97 11.63
CA ILE A 88 2.62 -0.73 10.78
C ILE A 88 2.77 -1.60 9.51
N PRO A 89 1.84 -2.51 9.22
CA PRO A 89 1.88 -3.34 8.02
C PRO A 89 1.61 -2.51 6.78
N ILE A 90 2.29 -2.83 5.69
CA ILE A 90 2.01 -2.32 4.35
C ILE A 90 1.68 -3.54 3.49
N PHE A 91 0.56 -3.48 2.78
CA PHE A 91 0.13 -4.51 1.84
C PHE A 91 0.13 -3.93 0.43
N VAL A 92 0.74 -4.64 -0.51
CA VAL A 92 0.79 -4.33 -1.94
C VAL A 92 0.50 -5.62 -2.71
N PRO A 93 -0.78 -5.98 -2.91
CA PRO A 93 -1.16 -7.28 -3.48
C PRO A 93 -0.65 -7.49 -4.90
N ALA A 94 -0.49 -6.40 -5.66
CA ALA A 94 0.10 -6.39 -6.99
C ALA A 94 1.57 -5.92 -6.94
N PHE A 95 2.38 -6.47 -6.03
CA PHE A 95 3.77 -6.02 -5.81
C PHE A 95 4.62 -6.08 -7.09
N SER A 96 4.42 -7.09 -7.94
CA SER A 96 5.14 -7.25 -9.20
C SER A 96 4.86 -6.11 -10.20
N ASP A 97 3.77 -5.37 -10.04
CA ASP A 97 3.35 -4.28 -10.93
C ASP A 97 3.91 -2.92 -10.47
N CYS A 98 5.23 -2.86 -10.27
CA CYS A 98 5.97 -1.62 -10.02
C CYS A 98 7.47 -1.83 -10.28
N SER A 99 8.27 -0.76 -10.27
CA SER A 99 9.73 -0.83 -10.43
C SER A 99 10.35 -1.87 -9.49
N ALA A 100 9.99 -1.84 -8.19
CA ALA A 100 10.48 -2.82 -7.22
C ALA A 100 10.19 -4.29 -7.64
N GLY A 101 9.12 -4.53 -8.40
CA GLY A 101 8.81 -5.85 -8.97
C GLY A 101 9.87 -6.37 -9.96
N PHE A 102 10.62 -5.51 -10.64
CA PHE A 102 11.66 -5.93 -11.59
C PHE A 102 12.83 -6.64 -10.89
N GLY A 103 13.15 -6.25 -9.66
CA GLY A 103 14.11 -6.99 -8.83
C GLY A 103 13.67 -8.44 -8.58
N LEU A 104 12.36 -8.68 -8.43
CA LEU A 104 11.81 -10.03 -8.31
C LEU A 104 11.86 -10.80 -9.62
N VAL A 105 11.61 -10.14 -10.76
CA VAL A 105 11.78 -10.76 -12.10
C VAL A 105 13.22 -11.22 -12.28
N HIS A 106 14.19 -10.35 -11.99
CA HIS A 106 15.61 -10.69 -12.02
C HIS A 106 15.94 -11.87 -11.09
N HIS A 107 15.41 -11.85 -9.86
CA HIS A 107 15.60 -12.92 -8.89
C HIS A 107 15.07 -14.27 -9.41
N GLN A 108 13.84 -14.32 -9.93
CA GLN A 108 13.23 -15.56 -10.40
C GLN A 108 13.92 -16.11 -11.65
N TYR A 109 14.31 -15.25 -12.59
CA TYR A 109 15.03 -15.65 -13.79
C TYR A 109 16.34 -16.38 -13.45
N HIS A 110 17.07 -15.90 -12.45
CA HIS A 110 18.33 -16.52 -12.00
C HIS A 110 18.14 -17.65 -10.99
N ASN A 111 16.91 -17.90 -10.52
CA ASN A 111 16.59 -18.94 -9.55
C ASN A 111 15.36 -19.77 -10.00
N PRO A 112 15.40 -20.41 -11.19
CA PRO A 112 14.21 -21.00 -11.81
C PRO A 112 13.58 -22.14 -10.99
N GLU A 113 14.39 -22.96 -10.33
CA GLU A 113 13.92 -24.13 -9.58
C GLU A 113 13.29 -23.77 -8.22
N LYS A 114 13.78 -22.70 -7.58
CA LYS A 114 13.35 -22.29 -6.24
C LYS A 114 13.70 -20.82 -6.01
N HIS A 115 12.69 -20.01 -5.75
CA HIS A 115 12.80 -18.55 -5.63
C HIS A 115 11.83 -17.98 -4.59
N VAL A 116 12.02 -16.72 -4.25
CA VAL A 116 11.06 -15.87 -3.55
C VAL A 116 9.92 -15.53 -4.50
N SER A 117 8.70 -15.58 -3.97
CA SER A 117 7.48 -15.10 -4.63
C SER A 117 6.65 -14.27 -3.66
N ILE A 118 5.78 -13.42 -4.20
CA ILE A 118 4.79 -12.68 -3.43
C ILE A 118 3.44 -13.38 -3.57
N ASP A 119 2.84 -13.72 -2.44
CA ASP A 119 1.54 -14.37 -2.32
C ASP A 119 0.49 -13.34 -1.90
N SER A 120 -0.29 -12.88 -2.89
CA SER A 120 -1.36 -11.91 -2.69
C SER A 120 -2.57 -12.48 -1.94
N ALA A 121 -2.77 -13.81 -1.97
CA ALA A 121 -3.81 -14.44 -1.15
C ALA A 121 -3.39 -14.45 0.32
N LYS A 122 -2.09 -14.64 0.61
CA LYS A 122 -1.55 -14.48 1.96
C LYS A 122 -1.69 -13.03 2.46
N ASP A 123 -1.44 -12.02 1.62
CA ASP A 123 -1.73 -10.62 1.97
C ASP A 123 -3.20 -10.44 2.38
N PHE A 124 -4.11 -10.98 1.56
CA PHE A 124 -5.55 -10.81 1.78
C PHE A 124 -6.02 -11.51 3.05
N LEU A 125 -5.49 -12.71 3.31
CA LEU A 125 -5.74 -13.42 4.56
C LEU A 125 -5.21 -12.63 5.76
N GLU A 126 -3.97 -12.14 5.73
CA GLU A 126 -3.36 -11.38 6.83
C GLU A 126 -4.17 -10.13 7.18
N ILE A 127 -4.51 -9.27 6.21
CA ILE A 127 -5.33 -8.08 6.50
C ILE A 127 -6.75 -8.44 6.99
N THR A 128 -7.30 -9.57 6.53
CA THR A 128 -8.57 -10.10 7.04
C THR A 128 -8.47 -10.54 8.50
N LYS A 129 -7.36 -11.19 8.89
CA LYS A 129 -7.10 -11.52 10.30
C LYS A 129 -7.05 -10.26 11.17
N LEU A 130 -6.46 -9.19 10.66
CA LEU A 130 -6.45 -7.91 11.35
C LEU A 130 -7.87 -7.38 11.53
N LYS A 131 -8.72 -7.45 10.49
CA LYS A 131 -10.13 -7.06 10.61
C LYS A 131 -10.87 -7.86 11.68
N ILE A 132 -10.63 -9.16 11.79
CA ILE A 132 -11.25 -10.02 12.80
C ILE A 132 -10.77 -9.65 14.22
N ALA A 133 -9.48 -9.34 14.38
CA ALA A 133 -8.92 -8.93 15.66
C ALA A 133 -9.40 -7.52 16.10
N GLU A 134 -9.76 -6.66 15.14
CA GLU A 134 -10.16 -5.27 15.38
C GLU A 134 -11.69 -5.08 15.41
N LYS A 135 -12.23 -4.74 16.58
CA LYS A 135 -13.69 -4.55 16.77
C LYS A 135 -14.29 -3.41 15.95
N GLU A 136 -13.52 -2.35 15.69
CA GLU A 136 -13.97 -1.22 14.88
C GLU A 136 -12.85 -0.82 13.92
N SER A 137 -13.22 -0.52 12.66
CA SER A 137 -12.27 -0.03 11.67
C SER A 137 -12.85 1.15 10.89
N GLY A 138 -11.95 2.03 10.45
CA GLY A 138 -12.26 3.12 9.54
C GLY A 138 -11.25 3.14 8.41
N ILE A 139 -11.69 3.50 7.21
CA ILE A 139 -10.87 3.52 6.00
C ILE A 139 -10.78 4.94 5.44
N ILE A 140 -9.56 5.35 5.10
CA ILE A 140 -9.27 6.54 4.31
C ILE A 140 -8.62 6.09 3.01
N MET A 141 -9.28 6.35 1.89
CA MET A 141 -8.89 5.88 0.58
C MET A 141 -8.53 7.08 -0.29
N ILE A 142 -7.38 7.00 -0.95
CA ILE A 142 -6.86 8.05 -1.83
C ILE A 142 -6.80 7.44 -3.23
N GLY A 143 -7.64 7.93 -4.13
CA GLY A 143 -7.86 7.36 -5.45
C GLY A 143 -8.78 6.14 -5.42
N GLY A 144 -8.42 5.13 -6.22
CA GLY A 144 -9.18 3.90 -6.45
C GLY A 144 -8.28 2.68 -6.59
N GLY A 145 -8.55 1.85 -7.60
CA GLY A 145 -7.73 0.68 -7.93
C GLY A 145 -7.70 -0.40 -6.85
N VAL A 146 -6.63 -1.19 -6.85
CA VAL A 146 -6.44 -2.32 -5.92
C VAL A 146 -6.57 -1.88 -4.45
N PRO A 147 -5.91 -0.79 -3.97
CA PRO A 147 -6.00 -0.43 -2.55
C PRO A 147 -7.43 -0.15 -2.05
N LYS A 148 -8.28 0.46 -2.89
CA LYS A 148 -9.68 0.73 -2.54
C LYS A 148 -10.47 -0.57 -2.37
N ASN A 149 -10.44 -1.44 -3.38
CA ASN A 149 -11.24 -2.66 -3.33
C ASN A 149 -10.70 -3.64 -2.29
N PHE A 150 -9.37 -3.80 -2.24
CA PHE A 150 -8.70 -4.74 -1.35
C PHE A 150 -8.99 -4.47 0.12
N VAL A 151 -8.99 -3.20 0.56
CA VAL A 151 -9.29 -2.87 1.97
C VAL A 151 -10.77 -3.04 2.30
N GLN A 152 -11.68 -2.86 1.33
CA GLN A 152 -13.12 -3.01 1.58
C GLN A 152 -13.55 -4.49 1.59
N ASP A 153 -12.95 -5.32 0.75
CA ASP A 153 -13.31 -6.74 0.60
C ASP A 153 -12.97 -7.58 1.82
N ILE A 154 -12.12 -7.08 2.73
CA ILE A 154 -11.74 -7.82 3.94
C ILE A 154 -12.93 -8.11 4.84
N VAL A 155 -14.01 -7.31 4.79
CA VAL A 155 -15.25 -7.57 5.54
C VAL A 155 -15.99 -8.77 4.95
N VAL A 156 -16.10 -8.82 3.62
CA VAL A 156 -16.69 -9.99 2.94
C VAL A 156 -15.83 -11.24 3.18
N ALA A 157 -14.51 -11.08 3.21
CA ALA A 157 -13.59 -12.18 3.51
C ALA A 157 -13.79 -12.74 4.93
N THR A 158 -14.20 -11.94 5.93
CA THR A 158 -14.52 -12.50 7.25
C THR A 158 -15.75 -13.39 7.22
N GLU A 159 -16.76 -13.06 6.40
CA GLU A 159 -17.95 -13.89 6.22
C GLU A 159 -17.61 -15.25 5.61
N ILE A 160 -16.71 -15.28 4.61
CA ILE A 160 -16.20 -16.53 4.01
C ILE A 160 -15.45 -17.38 5.02
N LEU A 161 -14.79 -16.75 6.00
CA LEU A 161 -14.12 -17.45 7.11
C LEU A 161 -15.06 -17.78 8.28
N GLU A 162 -16.37 -17.56 8.12
CA GLU A 162 -17.40 -17.76 9.14
C GLU A 162 -17.10 -17.00 10.46
N LYS A 163 -16.46 -15.83 10.33
CA LYS A 163 -16.16 -14.95 11.47
C LYS A 163 -17.01 -13.69 11.37
N ASP A 164 -17.68 -13.37 12.46
CA ASP A 164 -18.45 -12.14 12.57
C ASP A 164 -17.50 -10.94 12.72
N ALA A 165 -17.56 -10.00 11.78
CA ALA A 165 -16.87 -8.74 11.86
C ALA A 165 -17.79 -7.63 11.34
N PRO A 166 -17.93 -6.51 12.08
CA PRO A 166 -18.80 -5.42 11.64
C PRO A 166 -18.24 -4.77 10.37
N MET A 167 -19.10 -4.11 9.59
CA MET A 167 -18.68 -3.27 8.47
C MET A 167 -17.69 -2.18 8.91
N HIS A 168 -16.99 -1.55 7.96
CA HIS A 168 -16.19 -0.37 8.26
C HIS A 168 -17.09 0.76 8.78
N LYS A 169 -16.84 1.22 10.01
CA LYS A 169 -17.65 2.22 10.72
C LYS A 169 -17.51 3.62 10.15
N TYR A 170 -16.34 3.92 9.57
CA TYR A 170 -16.02 5.20 8.95
C TYR A 170 -15.39 4.96 7.58
N ALA A 171 -15.82 5.69 6.56
CA ALA A 171 -15.22 5.60 5.24
C ALA A 171 -15.10 6.99 4.60
N VAL A 172 -13.89 7.36 4.20
CA VAL A 172 -13.64 8.57 3.42
C VAL A 172 -12.87 8.19 2.17
N GLN A 173 -13.38 8.57 1.00
CA GLN A 173 -12.68 8.40 -0.27
C GLN A 173 -12.38 9.76 -0.88
N ILE A 174 -11.13 10.01 -1.25
CA ILE A 174 -10.73 11.12 -2.12
C ILE A 174 -10.56 10.55 -3.52
N THR A 175 -11.28 11.03 -4.52
CA THR A 175 -11.20 10.47 -5.88
C THR A 175 -11.52 11.48 -6.96
N VAL A 176 -10.99 11.25 -8.15
CA VAL A 176 -11.39 11.91 -9.40
C VAL A 176 -12.12 10.96 -10.35
N ALA A 177 -12.27 9.69 -9.95
CA ALA A 177 -12.95 8.67 -10.74
C ALA A 177 -14.47 8.92 -10.76
N ASP A 178 -15.05 8.76 -11.94
CA ASP A 178 -16.48 8.91 -12.20
C ASP A 178 -17.18 7.55 -12.09
N GLU A 179 -18.41 7.52 -11.60
CA GLU A 179 -19.17 6.28 -11.41
C GLU A 179 -19.72 5.69 -12.72
N ARG A 180 -19.85 6.51 -13.78
CA ARG A 180 -20.58 6.15 -15.01
C ARG A 180 -19.91 5.06 -15.85
N ASP A 181 -18.62 4.85 -15.69
CA ASP A 181 -17.91 3.77 -16.39
C ASP A 181 -18.08 2.40 -15.71
N GLY A 182 -18.73 2.36 -14.53
CA GLY A 182 -18.94 1.15 -13.75
C GLY A 182 -17.66 0.58 -13.13
N ALA A 183 -16.57 1.35 -13.09
CA ALA A 183 -15.30 0.89 -12.55
C ALA A 183 -15.28 0.92 -11.01
N LEU A 184 -14.60 -0.04 -10.41
CA LEU A 184 -14.41 -0.13 -8.95
C LEU A 184 -13.79 1.14 -8.35
N SER A 185 -12.98 1.89 -9.12
CA SER A 185 -12.40 3.15 -8.66
C SER A 185 -13.47 4.22 -8.38
N GLY A 186 -14.48 4.33 -9.26
CA GLY A 186 -15.58 5.30 -9.20
C GLY A 186 -16.79 4.83 -8.38
N SER A 187 -16.88 3.53 -8.07
CA SER A 187 -18.03 2.97 -7.32
C SER A 187 -18.30 3.73 -6.02
N THR A 188 -19.58 3.98 -5.74
CA THR A 188 -19.93 4.81 -4.57
C THR A 188 -19.81 4.03 -3.26
N LEU A 189 -19.63 4.73 -2.14
CA LEU A 189 -19.67 4.08 -0.82
C LEU A 189 -21.07 3.51 -0.50
N LYS A 190 -22.12 4.07 -1.10
CA LYS A 190 -23.48 3.49 -1.06
C LYS A 190 -23.55 2.17 -1.81
N GLU A 191 -22.90 2.06 -2.97
CA GLU A 191 -22.78 0.79 -3.68
C GLU A 191 -22.02 -0.22 -2.82
N ALA A 192 -20.91 0.16 -2.20
CA ALA A 192 -20.12 -0.70 -1.31
C ALA A 192 -20.92 -1.22 -0.10
N CYS A 193 -21.88 -0.44 0.41
CA CYS A 193 -22.79 -0.88 1.47
C CYS A 193 -23.69 -2.05 1.03
N SER A 194 -24.07 -2.13 -0.25
CA SER A 194 -24.88 -3.25 -0.75
C SER A 194 -24.15 -4.59 -0.66
N TRP A 195 -22.82 -4.55 -0.61
CA TRP A 195 -21.94 -5.70 -0.43
C TRP A 195 -21.54 -5.93 1.02
N GLY A 196 -22.13 -5.22 1.99
CA GLY A 196 -21.77 -5.36 3.40
C GLY A 196 -20.37 -4.84 3.75
N LYS A 197 -19.74 -3.99 2.92
CA LYS A 197 -18.36 -3.55 3.16
C LYS A 197 -18.28 -2.35 4.11
N VAL A 198 -19.17 -1.38 3.95
CA VAL A 198 -19.11 -0.06 4.59
C VAL A 198 -20.44 0.30 5.22
N ASP A 199 -20.40 0.78 6.46
CA ASP A 199 -21.54 1.40 7.12
C ASP A 199 -21.73 2.83 6.58
N VAL A 200 -22.92 3.11 6.04
CA VAL A 200 -23.27 4.41 5.44
C VAL A 200 -23.50 5.53 6.45
N VAL A 201 -23.53 5.24 7.76
CA VAL A 201 -23.78 6.27 8.77
C VAL A 201 -22.67 7.33 8.80
N ASN A 202 -21.41 6.95 8.57
CA ASN A 202 -20.28 7.88 8.59
C ASN A 202 -19.40 7.72 7.32
N GLU A 203 -19.98 7.99 6.16
CA GLU A 203 -19.30 7.94 4.87
C GLU A 203 -19.18 9.32 4.22
N GLN A 204 -18.09 9.55 3.47
CA GLN A 204 -17.97 10.71 2.59
C GLN A 204 -17.07 10.42 1.38
N MET A 205 -17.59 10.65 0.19
CA MET A 205 -16.79 10.78 -1.03
C MET A 205 -16.43 12.25 -1.30
N VAL A 206 -15.15 12.51 -1.51
CA VAL A 206 -14.58 13.82 -1.82
C VAL A 206 -14.09 13.79 -3.26
N PHE A 207 -14.85 14.38 -4.16
CA PHE A 207 -14.52 14.48 -5.58
C PHE A 207 -13.50 15.59 -5.82
N ALA A 208 -12.23 15.29 -5.63
CA ALA A 208 -11.13 16.22 -5.73
C ALA A 208 -9.80 15.50 -6.02
N GLU A 209 -8.85 16.24 -6.58
CA GLU A 209 -7.48 15.78 -6.74
C GLU A 209 -6.80 15.65 -5.36
N ALA A 210 -6.02 14.58 -5.18
CA ALA A 210 -5.47 14.19 -3.89
C ALA A 210 -4.43 15.17 -3.33
N THR A 211 -3.58 15.76 -4.18
CA THR A 211 -2.57 16.75 -3.75
C THR A 211 -3.19 18.03 -3.20
N ILE A 212 -4.46 18.32 -3.52
CA ILE A 212 -5.23 19.41 -2.89
C ILE A 212 -5.96 18.93 -1.64
N ALA A 213 -6.77 17.87 -1.75
CA ALA A 213 -7.68 17.47 -0.68
C ALA A 213 -6.94 16.82 0.51
N MET A 214 -5.94 15.97 0.24
CA MET A 214 -5.25 15.20 1.28
C MET A 214 -4.51 16.11 2.29
N PRO A 215 -3.71 17.12 1.88
CA PRO A 215 -3.08 18.02 2.84
C PRO A 215 -4.06 18.80 3.71
N LEU A 216 -5.22 19.20 3.17
CA LEU A 216 -6.25 19.91 3.93
C LEU A 216 -6.91 19.01 4.98
N ILE A 217 -7.30 17.80 4.59
CA ILE A 217 -7.95 16.81 5.48
C ILE A 217 -6.97 16.37 6.58
N VAL A 218 -5.76 15.96 6.21
CA VAL A 218 -4.74 15.52 7.18
C VAL A 218 -4.28 16.68 8.04
N GLY A 219 -4.08 17.87 7.47
CA GLY A 219 -3.71 19.08 8.21
C GLY A 219 -4.75 19.39 9.28
N TYR A 220 -6.03 19.42 8.91
CA TYR A 220 -7.12 19.60 9.88
C TYR A 220 -7.11 18.53 10.98
N GLY A 221 -7.04 17.25 10.61
CA GLY A 221 -7.02 16.14 11.57
C GLY A 221 -5.81 16.17 12.52
N TYR A 222 -4.63 16.50 11.99
CA TYR A 222 -3.40 16.62 12.76
C TYR A 222 -3.45 17.79 13.75
N HIS A 223 -3.93 18.95 13.32
CA HIS A 223 -4.02 20.16 14.14
C HIS A 223 -5.15 20.11 15.18
N LYS A 224 -6.14 19.22 15.02
CA LYS A 224 -7.12 18.91 16.10
C LYS A 224 -6.50 18.16 17.28
N GLN A 225 -5.31 17.58 17.11
CA GLN A 225 -4.55 16.93 18.18
C GLN A 225 -5.24 15.73 18.86
N SER A 226 -6.30 15.17 18.28
CA SER A 226 -6.99 13.97 18.78
C SER A 226 -6.11 12.72 18.87
N TRP A 227 -4.90 12.77 18.28
CA TRP A 227 -3.90 11.70 18.31
C TRP A 227 -3.00 11.74 19.55
N LYS A 228 -2.88 12.87 20.28
CA LYS A 228 -1.90 13.04 21.37
C LYS A 228 -2.06 12.07 22.55
N GLY A 229 -3.27 11.58 22.81
CA GLY A 229 -3.56 10.62 23.88
C GLY A 229 -3.71 9.18 23.42
N ARG A 230 -3.49 8.89 22.12
CA ARG A 230 -3.68 7.53 21.59
C ARG A 230 -2.40 6.71 21.78
N ALA A 231 -2.56 5.50 22.31
CA ALA A 231 -1.46 4.54 22.39
C ALA A 231 -1.02 4.13 20.97
N ALA A 232 0.30 4.06 20.77
CA ALA A 232 0.85 3.46 19.56
C ALA A 232 0.48 1.98 19.50
N ARG A 233 0.28 1.46 18.29
CA ARG A 233 -0.10 0.07 18.06
C ARG A 233 0.90 -0.56 17.11
N ASP A 234 1.42 -1.71 17.50
CA ASP A 234 2.23 -2.57 16.64
C ASP A 234 1.31 -3.61 16.00
N LEU A 235 0.82 -3.31 14.80
CA LEU A 235 -0.12 -4.16 14.08
C LEU A 235 0.60 -5.33 13.39
N ASN A 236 1.90 -5.22 13.12
CA ASN A 236 2.71 -6.36 12.68
C ASN A 236 2.77 -7.42 13.80
N ALA A 237 3.04 -6.99 15.04
CA ALA A 237 3.03 -7.90 16.18
C ALA A 237 1.65 -8.52 16.44
N VAL A 238 0.56 -7.78 16.19
CA VAL A 238 -0.79 -8.38 16.22
C VAL A 238 -0.88 -9.52 15.20
N LEU A 239 -0.57 -9.25 13.93
CA LEU A 239 -0.65 -10.22 12.83
C LEU A 239 0.21 -11.46 13.05
N ASP A 240 1.40 -11.30 13.63
CA ASP A 240 2.31 -12.41 13.92
C ASP A 240 1.77 -13.32 15.05
N ASN A 241 0.89 -12.79 15.90
CA ASN A 241 0.29 -13.51 17.03
C ASN A 241 -1.18 -13.93 16.79
N VAL A 242 -1.84 -13.49 15.70
CA VAL A 242 -3.22 -13.90 15.41
C VAL A 242 -3.27 -15.34 14.90
N SER A 243 -3.55 -16.28 15.80
CA SER A 243 -4.06 -17.60 15.44
C SER A 243 -5.57 -17.52 15.22
N ILE A 244 -6.02 -17.79 14.00
CA ILE A 244 -7.43 -18.06 13.75
C ILE A 244 -7.58 -19.57 13.81
N GLU A 245 -8.30 -20.07 14.81
CA GLU A 245 -8.75 -21.45 14.82
C GLU A 245 -9.70 -21.65 13.63
N ALA A 246 -9.33 -22.59 12.77
CA ALA A 246 -10.12 -23.05 11.63
C ALA A 246 -11.31 -23.89 12.11
#